data_AF-A0A1H6F1I2-F1
#
_entry.id   AF-A0A1H6F1I2-F1
#
_cell.length_a   1.000
_cell.length_b   1.000
_cell.length_c   1.000
_cell.angle_alpha   90.00
_cell.angle_beta   90.00
_cell.angle_gamma   90.00
#
_symmetry.space_group_name_H-M   'P 1'
#
loop_
_entity.id
_entity.type
_entity.pdbx_description
1 polymer ?
#
loop_
_entity_poly.entity_id
_entity_poly.type
_entity_poly.pdbx_seq_one_letter_code
_entity_poly.pdbx_strand_id
1 'polypeptide(L)'
;MGLGGLVVPGTMRDSMFILDAIHRLDATEPPDIVTTDTGSYSDVVYGMFAICGYQFAPRHADITDTQLWWVDAVMLKGEITRDHRGSNGWGAFNELQLRRVSVPAIVQYWDDMVRVAGSLSTNKVRAYDLIKMMTAGGRLTGLGNAFAAYGRIFKTLHLLQIIHVESYRRMIGAQLNTGESRHQLARRVFFGNLGQLRQVYERGMENQLGALGLGLNAITWWNSLYIDAAVARLEAGGLGISREIKARLSPLLFEHINFHGSYPFHRPQLEEGRLRDLRDPNAVEDEPEE
;
A
#
# COMPACT_ATOMS: atom_id res chain seq x y z
N MET A 1 -0.56 8.74 -7.24
CA MET A 1 -1.77 9.27 -6.56
C MET A 1 -1.43 9.57 -5.12
N GLY A 2 -1.86 10.72 -4.58
CA GLY A 2 -1.36 11.23 -3.31
C GLY A 2 -2.13 10.86 -2.07
N LEU A 3 -1.39 10.53 -1.01
CA LEU A 3 -1.82 10.59 0.38
C LEU A 3 -1.41 11.96 0.92
N GLY A 4 -2.32 12.70 1.56
CA GLY A 4 -2.02 13.99 2.18
C GLY A 4 -1.59 15.11 1.21
N GLY A 5 -2.03 15.08 -0.05
CA GLY A 5 -1.69 16.11 -1.05
C GLY A 5 -0.33 15.91 -1.76
N LEU A 6 0.40 14.82 -1.49
CA LEU A 6 1.67 14.50 -2.18
C LEU A 6 1.41 13.79 -3.51
N VAL A 7 1.68 14.41 -4.66
CA VAL A 7 1.55 13.72 -5.96
C VAL A 7 2.63 12.63 -6.11
N VAL A 8 2.22 11.36 -6.04
CA VAL A 8 3.11 10.19 -6.18
C VAL A 8 3.10 9.62 -7.62
N PRO A 9 4.23 9.62 -8.36
CA PRO A 9 4.32 9.13 -9.74
C PRO A 9 4.79 7.66 -9.88
N GLY A 10 3.83 6.76 -10.15
CA GLY A 10 3.84 5.34 -10.62
C GLY A 10 5.11 4.48 -10.81
N THR A 11 6.28 4.78 -10.23
CA THR A 11 7.57 4.12 -10.51
C THR A 11 8.41 3.98 -9.24
N MET A 12 9.74 3.72 -9.30
CA MET A 12 10.60 3.51 -8.12
C MET A 12 10.43 4.43 -6.93
N ARG A 13 9.92 5.61 -7.18
CA ARG A 13 9.69 6.66 -6.22
C ARG A 13 8.49 6.38 -5.31
N ASP A 14 7.55 5.51 -5.68
CA ASP A 14 6.27 5.35 -4.99
C ASP A 14 6.40 4.80 -3.58
N SER A 15 7.17 3.73 -3.37
CA SER A 15 7.42 3.17 -2.04
C SER A 15 8.13 4.17 -1.11
N MET A 16 8.93 5.07 -1.67
CA MET A 16 9.65 6.12 -0.92
C MET A 16 8.69 7.23 -0.48
N PHE A 17 7.82 7.68 -1.38
CA PHE A 17 6.76 8.62 -1.04
C PHE A 17 5.76 8.03 -0.05
N ILE A 18 5.54 6.70 -0.10
CA ILE A 18 4.67 6.01 0.86
C ILE A 18 5.26 6.06 2.27
N LEU A 19 6.56 5.82 2.45
CA LEU A 19 7.17 5.91 3.77
C LEU A 19 7.07 7.35 4.33
N ASP A 20 7.36 8.36 3.50
CA ASP A 20 7.17 9.77 3.88
C ASP A 20 5.71 10.11 4.18
N ALA A 21 4.76 9.53 3.42
CA ALA A 21 3.33 9.76 3.63
C ALA A 21 2.82 9.08 4.90
N ILE A 22 3.29 7.87 5.23
CA ILE A 22 2.93 7.15 6.46
C ILE A 22 3.37 7.94 7.69
N HIS A 23 4.59 8.48 7.70
CA HIS A 23 5.04 9.31 8.82
C HIS A 23 4.36 10.68 8.91
N ARG A 24 3.64 11.11 7.87
CA ARG A 24 2.84 12.35 7.85
C ARG A 24 1.35 12.12 8.06
N LEU A 25 0.90 10.87 8.05
CA LEU A 25 -0.49 10.54 8.29
C LEU A 25 -0.79 10.87 9.76
N ASP A 26 -1.69 11.83 9.97
CA ASP A 26 -2.33 12.07 11.27
C ASP A 26 -3.42 11.01 11.47
N ALA A 27 -3.00 9.74 11.45
CA ALA A 27 -3.86 8.59 11.66
C ALA A 27 -3.73 8.17 13.13
N THR A 28 -4.86 7.85 13.75
CA THR A 28 -4.93 7.36 15.14
C THR A 28 -4.13 6.07 15.33
N GLU A 29 -4.00 5.26 14.28
CA GLU A 29 -3.22 4.02 14.27
C GLU A 29 -2.36 3.95 12.99
N PRO A 30 -1.02 3.79 13.11
CA PRO A 30 -0.15 3.60 11.97
C PRO A 30 -0.37 2.21 11.33
N PRO A 31 -0.15 2.05 10.02
CA PRO A 31 -0.31 0.75 9.36
C PRO A 31 0.82 -0.21 9.73
N ASP A 32 0.50 -1.46 10.03
CA ASP A 32 1.49 -2.52 10.29
C ASP A 32 2.11 -3.07 8.98
N ILE A 33 1.31 -3.15 7.92
CA ILE A 33 1.68 -3.74 6.63
C ILE A 33 1.50 -2.71 5.51
N VAL A 34 2.52 -2.59 4.66
CA VAL A 34 2.54 -1.67 3.52
C VAL A 34 2.66 -2.44 2.22
N THR A 35 1.60 -2.41 1.42
CA THR A 35 1.55 -3.08 0.11
C THR A 35 1.73 -2.06 -1.00
N THR A 36 2.55 -2.38 -2.01
CA THR A 36 2.74 -1.54 -3.20
C THR A 36 2.66 -2.35 -4.47
N ASP A 37 2.27 -1.70 -5.57
CA ASP A 37 2.30 -2.31 -6.90
C ASP A 37 3.73 -2.51 -7.41
N THR A 38 3.84 -3.37 -8.43
CA THR A 38 5.01 -4.04 -9.04
C THR A 38 6.20 -3.17 -9.48
N GLY A 39 6.24 -1.89 -9.13
CA GLY A 39 7.11 -0.90 -9.77
C GLY A 39 8.54 -0.76 -9.23
N SER A 40 8.86 -1.16 -7.99
CA SER A 40 10.24 -1.05 -7.47
C SER A 40 10.47 -1.60 -6.08
N TYR A 41 11.00 -2.80 -6.04
CA TYR A 41 11.48 -3.44 -4.82
C TYR A 41 13.01 -3.52 -4.87
N SER A 42 13.67 -2.61 -4.15
CA SER A 42 15.10 -2.73 -3.86
C SER A 42 15.31 -3.33 -2.47
N ASP A 43 16.41 -4.04 -2.28
CA ASP A 43 16.76 -4.56 -0.96
C ASP A 43 16.89 -3.42 0.08
N VAL A 44 17.31 -2.22 -0.34
CA VAL A 44 17.38 -1.03 0.53
C VAL A 44 16.01 -0.61 1.04
N VAL A 45 14.98 -0.61 0.18
CA VAL A 45 13.61 -0.22 0.56
C VAL A 45 13.06 -1.19 1.60
N TYR A 46 13.23 -2.51 1.42
CA TYR A 46 12.87 -3.48 2.46
C TYR A 46 13.55 -3.18 3.79
N GLY A 47 14.83 -2.82 3.77
CA GLY A 47 15.58 -2.48 4.97
C GLY A 47 15.05 -1.22 5.66
N MET A 48 14.67 -0.20 4.88
CA MET A 48 14.13 1.05 5.42
C MET A 48 12.76 0.86 6.08
N PHE A 49 11.83 0.16 5.43
CA PHE A 49 10.53 -0.14 6.05
C PHE A 49 10.71 -0.97 7.32
N ALA A 50 11.53 -2.02 7.26
CA ALA A 50 11.73 -2.91 8.38
C ALA A 50 12.37 -2.22 9.60
N ILE A 51 13.32 -1.31 9.41
CA ILE A 51 13.92 -0.60 10.55
C ILE A 51 12.96 0.43 11.17
N CYS A 52 12.00 0.92 10.38
CA CYS A 52 10.94 1.81 10.87
C CYS A 52 9.77 1.05 11.50
N GLY A 53 9.86 -0.29 11.59
CA GLY A 53 8.84 -1.13 12.22
C GLY A 53 7.70 -1.56 11.29
N TYR A 54 7.80 -1.30 9.99
CA TYR A 54 6.77 -1.65 9.01
C TYR A 54 7.08 -2.92 8.25
N GLN A 55 6.08 -3.76 8.03
CA GLN A 55 6.19 -4.89 7.12
C GLN A 55 5.94 -4.43 5.67
N PHE A 56 6.99 -4.36 4.86
CA PHE A 56 6.87 -4.09 3.43
C PHE A 56 6.46 -5.36 2.67
N ALA A 57 5.32 -5.30 2.00
CA ALA A 57 4.66 -6.45 1.38
C ALA A 57 4.25 -6.18 -0.09
N PRO A 58 5.20 -5.88 -0.99
CA PRO A 58 4.87 -5.61 -2.39
C PRO A 58 4.36 -6.86 -3.11
N ARG A 59 3.59 -6.68 -4.18
CA ARG A 59 3.29 -7.80 -5.09
C ARG A 59 4.48 -8.05 -6.00
N HIS A 60 4.99 -9.27 -5.97
CA HIS A 60 5.96 -9.75 -6.95
C HIS A 60 5.20 -10.30 -8.16
N ALA A 61 5.50 -9.78 -9.36
CA ALA A 61 4.96 -10.35 -10.61
C ALA A 61 5.58 -11.73 -10.88
N ASP A 62 6.87 -11.87 -10.60
CA ASP A 62 7.63 -13.10 -10.78
C ASP A 62 8.47 -13.38 -9.52
N ILE A 63 8.07 -14.42 -8.79
CA ILE A 63 8.76 -14.86 -7.57
C ILE A 63 9.89 -15.85 -7.91
N THR A 64 9.77 -16.54 -9.05
CA THR A 64 10.69 -17.61 -9.45
C THR A 64 12.09 -17.10 -9.74
N ASP A 65 12.20 -15.88 -10.26
CA ASP A 65 13.50 -15.24 -10.54
C ASP A 65 14.11 -14.51 -9.33
N THR A 66 13.45 -14.56 -8.16
CA THR A 66 13.90 -13.78 -7.00
C THR A 66 14.93 -14.54 -6.16
N GLN A 67 16.12 -13.96 -6.03
CA GLN A 67 17.16 -14.50 -5.16
C GLN A 67 16.75 -14.47 -3.68
N LEU A 68 16.70 -15.65 -3.07
CA LEU A 68 16.55 -15.83 -1.62
C LEU A 68 17.90 -15.80 -0.91
N TRP A 69 17.86 -15.39 0.36
CA TRP A 69 19.04 -15.21 1.19
C TRP A 69 18.94 -15.97 2.50
N TRP A 70 20.08 -16.39 3.04
CA TRP A 70 20.16 -17.03 4.35
C TRP A 70 21.04 -16.22 5.29
N VAL A 71 20.72 -16.31 6.58
CA VAL A 71 21.55 -15.81 7.67
C VAL A 71 22.22 -17.00 8.33
N ASP A 72 23.52 -16.86 8.61
CA ASP A 72 24.28 -17.86 9.31
C ASP A 72 23.82 -17.97 10.77
N ALA A 73 23.37 -19.15 11.17
CA ALA A 73 22.84 -19.37 12.52
C ALA A 73 23.88 -19.11 13.62
N VAL A 74 25.18 -19.24 13.30
CA VAL A 74 26.27 -18.93 14.22
C VAL A 74 26.39 -17.41 14.43
N MET A 75 26.10 -16.61 13.40
CA MET A 75 26.03 -15.15 13.51
C MET A 75 24.91 -14.66 14.41
N LEU A 76 23.81 -15.40 14.50
CA LEU A 76 22.72 -15.09 15.42
C LEU A 76 23.11 -15.24 16.89
N LYS A 77 24.19 -15.98 17.17
CA LYS A 77 24.74 -16.20 18.51
C LYS A 77 25.84 -15.20 18.89
N GLY A 78 26.10 -14.21 18.04
CA GLY A 78 27.05 -13.11 18.30
C GLY A 78 28.45 -13.30 17.71
N GLU A 79 28.70 -14.39 16.97
CA GLU A 79 29.99 -14.62 16.31
C GLU A 79 30.04 -13.98 14.92
N ILE A 80 31.16 -13.35 14.53
CA ILE A 80 31.31 -12.74 13.20
C ILE A 80 32.16 -13.64 12.28
N THR A 81 31.51 -14.48 11.47
CA THR A 81 32.17 -15.38 10.51
C THR A 81 32.27 -14.78 9.08
N ARG A 82 33.48 -14.64 8.53
CA ARG A 82 33.69 -14.02 7.19
C ARG A 82 33.76 -15.03 6.03
N ASP A 83 34.31 -16.23 6.28
CA ASP A 83 34.70 -17.18 5.22
C ASP A 83 34.01 -18.55 5.26
N HIS A 84 32.97 -18.73 6.07
CA HIS A 84 32.28 -20.03 6.13
C HIS A 84 31.43 -20.27 4.86
N ARG A 85 31.97 -21.09 3.93
CA ARG A 85 31.17 -21.87 2.97
C ARG A 85 31.01 -23.30 3.49
N GLY A 86 30.33 -23.44 4.62
CA GLY A 86 29.76 -24.70 5.09
C GLY A 86 28.23 -24.67 4.96
N SER A 87 27.58 -25.83 5.05
CA SER A 87 26.12 -26.00 5.16
C SER A 87 25.50 -24.82 5.91
N ASN A 88 24.48 -24.17 5.32
CA ASN A 88 23.76 -23.03 5.88
C ASN A 88 23.08 -23.34 7.23
N GLY A 89 23.14 -24.60 7.69
CA GLY A 89 22.58 -25.06 8.96
C GLY A 89 21.08 -25.30 8.90
N TRP A 90 20.46 -25.11 7.73
CA TRP A 90 19.02 -25.21 7.52
C TRP A 90 18.60 -26.55 6.88
N GLY A 91 19.42 -27.60 6.96
CA GLY A 91 19.06 -28.95 6.52
C GLY A 91 18.81 -29.02 5.00
N ALA A 92 17.58 -29.36 4.59
CA ALA A 92 17.20 -29.49 3.18
C ALA A 92 17.41 -28.20 2.35
N PHE A 93 17.40 -27.03 3.00
CA PHE A 93 17.70 -25.76 2.34
C PHE A 93 19.16 -25.61 1.92
N ASN A 94 20.06 -26.54 2.31
CA ASN A 94 21.44 -26.58 1.82
C ASN A 94 21.55 -26.84 0.32
N GLU A 95 20.55 -27.52 -0.27
CA GLU A 95 20.52 -27.84 -1.70
C GLU A 95 20.11 -26.64 -2.55
N LEU A 96 19.53 -25.62 -1.93
CA LEU A 96 19.15 -24.39 -2.60
C LEU A 96 20.36 -23.45 -2.75
N GLN A 97 20.45 -22.76 -3.89
CA GLN A 97 21.49 -21.75 -4.17
C GLN A 97 21.23 -20.42 -3.43
N LEU A 98 21.03 -20.48 -2.12
CA LEU A 98 20.79 -19.32 -1.27
C LEU A 98 22.08 -18.52 -1.11
N ARG A 99 21.99 -17.20 -1.26
CA ARG A 99 23.12 -16.30 -1.00
C ARG A 99 23.15 -15.88 0.47
N ARG A 100 24.36 -15.70 1.00
CA ARG A 100 24.56 -15.33 2.39
C ARG A 100 24.34 -13.83 2.60
N VAL A 101 23.57 -13.46 3.63
CA VAL A 101 23.46 -12.07 4.08
C VAL A 101 24.74 -11.64 4.79
N SER A 102 25.23 -10.43 4.50
CA SER A 102 26.35 -9.84 5.22
C SER A 102 25.88 -9.20 6.53
N VAL A 103 25.74 -10.01 7.59
CA VAL A 103 25.52 -9.52 8.96
C VAL A 103 26.61 -8.54 9.44
N PRO A 104 27.91 -8.72 9.12
CA PRO A 104 28.94 -7.78 9.55
C PRO A 104 28.70 -6.35 9.04
N ALA A 105 28.17 -6.20 7.83
CA ALA A 105 27.84 -4.89 7.28
C ALA A 105 26.68 -4.21 8.05
N ILE A 106 25.71 -5.00 8.52
CA ILE A 106 24.59 -4.51 9.34
C ILE A 106 25.11 -4.03 10.68
N VAL A 107 25.91 -4.85 11.37
CA VAL A 107 26.47 -4.53 12.69
C VAL A 107 27.35 -3.28 12.63
N GLN A 108 28.21 -3.17 11.60
CA GLN A 108 29.11 -2.03 11.44
C GLN A 108 28.38 -0.68 11.35
N TYR A 109 27.21 -0.64 10.71
CA TYR A 109 26.45 0.59 10.46
C TYR A 109 25.17 0.69 11.28
N TRP A 110 24.97 -0.18 12.28
CA TRP A 110 23.70 -0.29 13.01
C TRP A 110 23.25 1.05 13.62
N ASP A 111 24.16 1.73 14.33
CA ASP A 111 23.86 3.01 14.96
C ASP A 111 23.42 4.07 13.95
N ASP A 112 24.06 4.12 12.78
CA ASP A 112 23.71 5.05 11.71
C ASP A 112 22.36 4.69 11.06
N MET A 113 22.08 3.39 10.89
CA MET A 113 20.78 2.93 10.41
C MET A 113 19.65 3.34 11.36
N VAL A 114 19.84 3.18 12.68
CA VAL A 114 18.87 3.59 13.69
C VAL A 114 18.69 5.12 13.71
N ARG A 115 19.77 5.90 13.56
CA ARG A 115 19.67 7.37 13.42
C ARG A 115 18.87 7.80 12.19
N VAL A 116 19.04 7.09 11.08
CA VAL A 116 18.25 7.31 9.86
C VAL A 116 16.77 7.02 10.12
N ALA A 117 16.44 5.89 10.77
CA ALA A 117 15.07 5.54 11.14
C ALA A 117 14.42 6.59 12.07
N GLY A 118 15.17 7.09 13.05
CA GLY A 118 14.72 8.19 13.92
C GLY A 118 14.51 9.50 13.16
N SER A 119 15.37 9.81 12.20
CA SER A 119 15.25 11.03 11.36
C SER A 119 14.02 10.99 10.44
N LEU A 120 13.70 9.80 9.91
CA LEU A 120 12.48 9.55 9.15
C LEU A 120 11.24 9.67 10.03
N SER A 121 11.25 9.00 11.18
CA SER A 121 10.13 8.98 12.12
C SER A 121 9.82 10.38 12.69
N THR A 122 10.82 11.24 12.80
CA THR A 122 10.66 12.65 13.24
C THR A 122 10.42 13.63 12.09
N ASN A 123 10.23 13.15 10.86
CA ASN A 123 10.04 13.94 9.64
C ASN A 123 11.13 15.01 9.41
N LYS A 124 12.34 14.82 9.94
CA LYS A 124 13.47 15.75 9.76
C LYS A 124 14.10 15.63 8.37
N VAL A 125 14.00 14.45 7.76
CA VAL A 125 14.56 14.13 6.45
C VAL A 125 13.54 13.32 5.65
N ARG A 126 13.49 13.52 4.32
CA ARG A 126 12.65 12.73 3.42
C ARG A 126 13.35 11.43 3.03
N ALA A 127 12.61 10.33 2.92
CA ALA A 127 13.11 9.01 2.52
C ALA A 127 13.82 9.05 1.17
N TYR A 128 13.32 9.86 0.24
CA TYR A 128 13.93 10.05 -1.07
C TYR A 128 15.37 10.58 -1.01
N ASP A 129 15.63 11.55 -0.13
CA ASP A 129 16.97 12.16 0.01
C ASP A 129 17.96 11.18 0.63
N LEU A 130 17.49 10.36 1.57
CA LEU A 130 18.29 9.31 2.21
C LEU A 130 18.69 8.21 1.21
N ILE A 131 17.81 7.82 0.31
CA ILE A 131 18.16 6.81 -0.72
C ILE A 131 19.19 7.38 -1.69
N LYS A 132 19.04 8.63 -2.13
CA LYS A 132 20.08 9.30 -2.93
C LYS A 132 21.43 9.31 -2.23
N MET A 133 21.45 9.60 -0.92
CA MET A 133 22.67 9.55 -0.11
C MET A 133 23.24 8.12 -0.02
N MET A 134 22.38 7.10 0.03
CA MET A 134 22.77 5.69 0.05
C MET A 134 23.22 5.16 -1.32
N THR A 135 22.94 5.88 -2.41
CA THR A 135 23.34 5.53 -3.79
C THR A 135 24.23 6.63 -4.39
N ALA A 136 25.55 6.49 -4.29
CA ALA A 136 26.50 7.41 -4.89
C ALA A 136 26.93 6.91 -6.28
N GLY A 137 26.64 7.66 -7.34
CA GLY A 137 27.07 7.32 -8.71
C GLY A 137 26.56 5.95 -9.21
N GLY A 138 25.37 5.53 -8.77
CA GLY A 138 24.78 4.23 -9.12
C GLY A 138 25.29 3.05 -8.30
N ARG A 139 26.16 3.27 -7.30
CA ARG A 139 26.66 2.24 -6.38
C ARG A 139 26.16 2.51 -4.96
N LEU A 140 25.90 1.44 -4.22
CA LEU A 140 25.54 1.56 -2.81
C LEU A 140 26.74 2.02 -1.98
N THR A 141 26.52 3.00 -1.10
CA THR A 141 27.49 3.41 -0.08
C THR A 141 27.61 2.32 1.00
N GLY A 142 28.51 2.48 1.98
CA GLY A 142 28.61 1.55 3.12
C GLY A 142 27.28 1.40 3.85
N LEU A 143 26.63 2.54 4.17
CA LEU A 143 25.31 2.57 4.77
C LEU A 143 24.23 1.95 3.85
N GLY A 144 24.26 2.26 2.55
CA GLY A 144 23.35 1.66 1.57
C GLY A 144 23.48 0.14 1.48
N ASN A 145 24.70 -0.39 1.57
CA ASN A 145 24.95 -1.84 1.62
C ASN A 145 24.44 -2.46 2.92
N ALA A 146 24.54 -1.76 4.05
CA ALA A 146 23.98 -2.23 5.32
C ALA A 146 22.45 -2.32 5.27
N PHE A 147 21.77 -1.29 4.76
CA PHE A 147 20.33 -1.32 4.51
C PHE A 147 19.92 -2.41 3.54
N ALA A 148 20.67 -2.62 2.45
CA ALA A 148 20.41 -3.71 1.51
C ALA A 148 20.60 -5.09 2.18
N ALA A 149 21.66 -5.28 2.97
CA ALA A 149 21.87 -6.53 3.70
C ALA A 149 20.74 -6.82 4.68
N TYR A 150 20.30 -5.80 5.43
CA TYR A 150 19.17 -5.90 6.35
C TYR A 150 17.88 -6.22 5.60
N GLY A 151 17.57 -5.50 4.53
CA GLY A 151 16.35 -5.73 3.76
C GLY A 151 16.29 -7.06 3.02
N ARG A 152 17.43 -7.68 2.67
CA ARG A 152 17.45 -9.06 2.13
C ARG A 152 16.86 -10.09 3.09
N ILE A 153 16.98 -9.87 4.40
CA ILE A 153 16.36 -10.72 5.43
C ILE A 153 14.83 -10.62 5.30
N PHE A 154 14.29 -9.41 5.38
CA PHE A 154 12.84 -9.17 5.32
C PHE A 154 12.23 -9.53 3.97
N LYS A 155 12.95 -9.27 2.87
CA LYS A 155 12.55 -9.73 1.54
C LYS A 155 12.44 -11.26 1.48
N THR A 156 13.42 -11.97 2.02
CA THR A 156 13.37 -13.45 2.06
C THR A 156 12.19 -13.93 2.91
N LEU A 157 11.98 -13.35 4.10
CA LEU A 157 10.83 -13.69 4.96
C LEU A 157 9.50 -13.45 4.25
N HIS A 158 9.35 -12.30 3.60
CA HIS A 158 8.18 -11.94 2.81
C HIS A 158 7.92 -12.95 1.67
N LEU A 159 8.94 -13.33 0.91
CA LEU A 159 8.81 -14.31 -0.17
C LEU A 159 8.44 -15.69 0.35
N LEU A 160 9.02 -16.13 1.47
CA LEU A 160 8.65 -17.39 2.12
C LEU A 160 7.19 -17.38 2.58
N GLN A 161 6.71 -16.26 3.14
CA GLN A 161 5.30 -16.09 3.50
C GLN A 161 4.40 -16.14 2.27
N ILE A 162 4.78 -15.48 1.16
CA ILE A 162 4.04 -15.58 -0.09
C ILE A 162 3.97 -17.04 -0.57
N ILE A 163 5.06 -17.79 -0.52
CA ILE A 163 5.09 -19.18 -1.02
C ILE A 163 4.23 -20.09 -0.14
N HIS A 164 4.34 -19.97 1.18
CA HIS A 164 3.76 -20.94 2.11
C HIS A 164 2.35 -20.57 2.61
N VAL A 165 2.07 -19.27 2.81
CA VAL A 165 0.88 -18.80 3.54
C VAL A 165 -0.17 -18.25 2.57
N GLU A 166 -1.22 -19.03 2.32
CA GLU A 166 -2.26 -18.64 1.37
C GLU A 166 -3.05 -17.39 1.80
N SER A 167 -3.40 -17.28 3.08
CA SER A 167 -4.13 -16.12 3.61
C SER A 167 -3.36 -14.82 3.40
N TYR A 168 -2.04 -14.86 3.55
CA TYR A 168 -1.14 -13.74 3.31
C TYR A 168 -1.14 -13.32 1.82
N ARG A 169 -1.09 -14.29 0.89
CA ARG A 169 -1.24 -14.01 -0.55
C ARG A 169 -2.58 -13.35 -0.87
N ARG A 170 -3.68 -13.88 -0.31
CA ARG A 170 -5.03 -13.34 -0.52
C ARG A 170 -5.14 -11.91 0.01
N MET A 171 -4.57 -11.63 1.18
CA MET A 171 -4.52 -10.29 1.76
C MET A 171 -3.80 -9.29 0.85
N ILE A 172 -2.61 -9.64 0.33
CA ILE A 172 -1.88 -8.77 -0.63
C ILE A 172 -2.73 -8.50 -1.86
N GLY A 173 -3.36 -9.54 -2.43
CA GLY A 173 -4.25 -9.40 -3.58
C GLY A 173 -5.46 -8.49 -3.31
N ALA A 174 -6.10 -8.63 -2.15
CA ALA A 174 -7.25 -7.81 -1.76
C ALA A 174 -6.88 -6.33 -1.64
N GLN A 175 -5.74 -6.00 -1.02
CA GLN A 175 -5.28 -4.62 -0.88
C GLN A 175 -5.03 -3.94 -2.23
N LEU A 176 -4.48 -4.67 -3.20
CA LEU A 176 -4.26 -4.14 -4.54
C LEU A 176 -5.56 -3.96 -5.32
N ASN A 177 -6.51 -4.89 -5.16
CA ASN A 177 -7.84 -4.72 -5.73
C ASN A 177 -8.51 -3.43 -5.24
N THR A 178 -8.32 -3.05 -3.97
CA THR A 178 -8.81 -1.75 -3.45
C THR A 178 -8.19 -0.56 -4.20
N GLY A 179 -6.88 -0.60 -4.48
CA GLY A 179 -6.19 0.41 -5.29
C GLY A 179 -6.77 0.50 -6.70
N GLU A 180 -6.92 -0.63 -7.39
CA GLU A 180 -7.49 -0.69 -8.73
C GLU A 180 -8.96 -0.23 -8.76
N SER A 181 -9.80 -0.63 -7.80
CA SER A 181 -11.18 -0.15 -7.68
C SER A 181 -11.22 1.37 -7.49
N ARG A 182 -10.31 1.94 -6.70
CA ARG A 182 -10.20 3.39 -6.54
C ARG A 182 -9.78 4.06 -7.85
N HIS A 183 -8.85 3.47 -8.60
CA HIS A 183 -8.43 3.99 -9.90
C HIS A 183 -9.55 3.90 -10.94
N GLN A 184 -10.36 2.83 -10.94
CA GLN A 184 -11.54 2.70 -11.79
C GLN A 184 -12.58 3.76 -11.45
N LEU A 185 -12.89 3.96 -10.17
CA LEU A 185 -13.77 5.04 -9.72
C LEU A 185 -13.24 6.41 -10.15
N ALA A 186 -11.95 6.68 -9.92
CA ALA A 186 -11.31 7.94 -10.33
C ALA A 186 -11.47 8.20 -11.83
N ARG A 187 -11.29 7.18 -12.67
CA ARG A 187 -11.50 7.29 -14.13
C ARG A 187 -12.97 7.57 -14.48
N ARG A 188 -13.92 6.99 -13.75
CA ARG A 188 -15.36 7.25 -13.94
C ARG A 188 -15.76 8.67 -13.54
N VAL A 189 -15.24 9.18 -12.43
CA VAL A 189 -15.46 10.57 -11.99
C VAL A 189 -14.79 11.55 -12.96
N PHE A 190 -13.56 11.26 -13.40
CA PHE A 190 -12.79 12.10 -14.31
C PHE A 190 -13.11 11.79 -15.79
N PHE A 191 -14.38 11.88 -16.14
CA PHE A 191 -14.90 11.45 -17.44
C PHE A 191 -14.43 12.32 -18.64
N GLY A 192 -13.96 13.56 -18.41
CA GLY A 192 -13.35 14.39 -19.45
C GLY A 192 -11.90 13.98 -19.76
N ASN A 193 -11.52 13.93 -21.05
CA ASN A 193 -10.17 13.57 -21.53
C ASN A 193 -9.70 12.12 -21.26
N LEU A 194 -10.59 11.11 -21.30
CA LEU A 194 -10.20 9.68 -21.15
C LEU A 194 -9.44 9.37 -19.84
N GLY A 195 -9.71 10.12 -18.75
CA GLY A 195 -8.98 9.95 -17.49
C GLY A 195 -7.58 10.58 -17.47
N GLN A 196 -7.19 11.38 -18.48
CA GLN A 196 -5.88 12.02 -18.57
C GLN A 196 -5.88 13.47 -18.08
N LEU A 197 -5.01 13.78 -17.11
CA LEU A 197 -4.71 15.15 -16.70
C LEU A 197 -3.79 15.81 -17.75
N ARG A 198 -4.37 16.64 -18.63
CA ARG A 198 -3.61 17.55 -19.50
C ARG A 198 -3.71 18.97 -18.95
N GLN A 199 -2.72 19.37 -18.15
CA GLN A 199 -2.51 20.76 -17.78
C GLN A 199 -1.05 21.14 -18.01
N VAL A 200 -0.83 22.38 -18.45
CA VAL A 200 0.51 22.89 -18.81
C VAL A 200 1.37 23.18 -17.58
N TYR A 201 0.77 23.36 -16.40
CA TYR A 201 1.45 23.75 -15.15
C TYR A 201 1.15 22.81 -13.97
N GLU A 202 2.16 22.57 -13.14
CA GLU A 202 2.15 21.68 -11.96
C GLU A 202 1.04 22.02 -10.96
N ARG A 203 0.90 23.29 -10.56
CA ARG A 203 -0.20 23.74 -9.66
C ARG A 203 -1.59 23.48 -10.24
N GLY A 204 -1.75 23.54 -11.57
CA GLY A 204 -3.01 23.24 -12.23
C GLY A 204 -3.37 21.75 -12.12
N MET A 205 -2.37 20.87 -12.21
CA MET A 205 -2.53 19.43 -11.98
C MET A 205 -2.84 19.12 -10.52
N GLU A 206 -2.15 19.75 -9.57
CA GLU A 206 -2.39 19.57 -8.13
C GLU A 206 -3.82 19.93 -7.74
N ASN A 207 -4.35 21.06 -8.22
CA ASN A 207 -5.73 21.48 -7.95
C ASN A 207 -6.76 20.49 -8.51
N GLN A 208 -6.55 20.00 -9.74
CA GLN A 208 -7.44 19.00 -10.34
C GLN A 208 -7.37 17.65 -9.60
N LEU A 209 -6.18 17.22 -9.19
CA LEU A 209 -6.00 16.02 -8.37
C LEU A 209 -6.64 16.17 -6.98
N GLY A 210 -6.53 17.35 -6.37
CA GLY A 210 -7.17 17.67 -5.10
C GLY A 210 -8.69 17.63 -5.19
N ALA A 211 -9.27 18.26 -6.22
CA ALA A 211 -10.71 18.24 -6.46
C ALA A 211 -11.23 16.82 -6.76
N LEU A 212 -10.49 16.05 -7.57
CA LEU A 212 -10.81 14.64 -7.82
C LEU A 212 -10.75 13.83 -6.52
N GLY A 213 -9.72 14.04 -5.70
CA GLY A 213 -9.57 13.41 -4.39
C GLY A 213 -10.76 13.71 -3.47
N LEU A 214 -11.21 14.96 -3.42
CA LEU A 214 -12.39 15.37 -2.65
C LEU A 214 -13.66 14.66 -3.15
N GLY A 215 -13.89 14.62 -4.46
CA GLY A 215 -15.05 13.92 -5.04
C GLY A 215 -15.04 12.42 -4.74
N LEU A 216 -13.88 11.78 -4.86
CA LEU A 216 -13.70 10.37 -4.50
C LEU A 216 -13.99 10.10 -3.02
N ASN A 217 -13.50 10.96 -2.13
CA ASN A 217 -13.75 10.83 -0.70
C ASN A 217 -15.24 11.04 -0.37
N ALA A 218 -15.91 11.99 -1.03
CA ALA A 218 -17.34 12.22 -0.84
C ALA A 218 -18.19 11.00 -1.28
N ILE A 219 -17.86 10.39 -2.42
CA ILE A 219 -18.50 9.15 -2.90
C ILE A 219 -18.23 8.01 -1.92
N THR A 220 -16.98 7.82 -1.51
CA THR A 220 -16.59 6.74 -0.58
C THR A 220 -17.32 6.90 0.75
N TRP A 221 -17.43 8.13 1.27
CA TRP A 221 -18.17 8.45 2.48
C TRP A 221 -19.66 8.16 2.34
N TRP A 222 -20.29 8.65 1.27
CA TRP A 222 -21.69 8.38 0.97
C TRP A 222 -21.96 6.88 0.92
N ASN A 223 -21.18 6.13 0.16
CA ASN A 223 -21.30 4.68 0.06
C ASN A 223 -21.14 3.99 1.41
N SER A 224 -20.19 4.43 2.23
CA SER A 224 -19.99 3.85 3.57
C SER A 224 -21.24 3.99 4.44
N LEU A 225 -21.87 5.17 4.43
CA LEU A 225 -23.10 5.41 5.18
C LEU A 225 -24.28 4.56 4.69
N TYR A 226 -24.46 4.46 3.38
CA TYR A 226 -25.58 3.68 2.82
C TYR A 226 -25.35 2.17 2.90
N ILE A 227 -24.11 1.70 2.83
CA ILE A 227 -23.76 0.30 3.08
C ILE A 227 -24.10 -0.04 4.55
N ASP A 228 -23.73 0.80 5.50
CA ASP A 228 -24.05 0.58 6.91
C ASP A 228 -25.57 0.54 7.16
N ALA A 229 -26.32 1.49 6.57
CA ALA A 229 -27.77 1.49 6.63
C ALA A 229 -28.41 0.24 5.99
N ALA A 230 -27.86 -0.22 4.86
CA ALA A 230 -28.32 -1.44 4.19
C ALA A 230 -28.05 -2.69 5.04
N VAL A 231 -26.86 -2.79 5.64
CA VAL A 231 -26.50 -3.87 6.58
C VAL A 231 -27.46 -3.89 7.76
N ALA A 232 -27.71 -2.73 8.39
CA ALA A 232 -28.64 -2.62 9.51
C ALA A 232 -30.07 -3.04 9.14
N ARG A 233 -30.55 -2.66 7.95
CA ARG A 233 -31.87 -3.09 7.45
C ARG A 233 -31.94 -4.60 7.22
N LEU A 234 -30.91 -5.19 6.64
CA LEU A 234 -30.85 -6.64 6.40
C LEU A 234 -30.79 -7.44 7.71
N GLU A 235 -30.01 -6.97 8.68
CA GLU A 235 -29.94 -7.57 10.02
C GLU A 235 -31.29 -7.48 10.76
N ALA A 236 -31.97 -6.33 10.67
CA ALA A 236 -33.33 -6.16 11.21
C ALA A 236 -34.37 -7.08 10.52
N GLY A 237 -34.15 -7.40 9.25
CA GLY A 237 -34.93 -8.38 8.49
C GLY A 237 -34.62 -9.85 8.81
N GLY A 238 -33.74 -10.11 9.79
CA GLY A 238 -33.36 -11.45 10.24
C GLY A 238 -32.21 -12.10 9.46
N LEU A 239 -31.55 -11.37 8.55
CA LEU A 239 -30.40 -11.88 7.82
C LEU A 239 -29.13 -11.72 8.67
N GLY A 240 -28.55 -12.85 9.11
CA GLY A 240 -27.33 -12.84 9.91
C GLY A 240 -26.09 -12.50 9.07
N ILE A 241 -25.67 -11.23 9.07
CA ILE A 241 -24.46 -10.78 8.36
C ILE A 241 -23.24 -10.98 9.26
N SER A 242 -22.44 -12.01 8.97
CA SER A 242 -21.23 -12.29 9.74
C SER A 242 -20.16 -11.20 9.60
N ARG A 243 -19.26 -11.08 10.57
CA ARG A 243 -18.11 -10.15 10.53
C ARG A 243 -17.25 -10.36 9.27
N GLU A 244 -17.14 -11.60 8.80
CA GLU A 244 -16.38 -11.97 7.61
C GLU A 244 -17.01 -11.43 6.32
N ILE A 245 -18.34 -11.35 6.26
CA ILE A 245 -19.06 -10.73 5.15
C ILE A 245 -18.89 -9.22 5.21
N LYS A 246 -19.05 -8.60 6.39
CA LYS A 246 -18.84 -7.15 6.58
C LYS A 246 -17.43 -6.73 6.15
N ALA A 247 -16.42 -7.54 6.47
CA ALA A 247 -15.03 -7.30 6.09
C ALA A 247 -14.75 -7.33 4.58
N ARG A 248 -15.68 -7.85 3.76
CA ARG A 248 -15.56 -7.91 2.29
C ARG A 248 -16.28 -6.77 1.58
N LEU A 249 -17.05 -5.95 2.30
CA LEU A 249 -17.77 -4.82 1.72
C LEU A 249 -16.77 -3.73 1.30
N SER A 250 -17.00 -3.16 0.12
CA SER A 250 -16.15 -2.08 -0.42
C SER A 250 -16.99 -0.83 -0.66
N PRO A 251 -16.62 0.34 -0.08
CA PRO A 251 -17.30 1.60 -0.34
C PRO A 251 -16.91 2.21 -1.70
N LEU A 252 -16.12 1.52 -2.53
CA LEU A 252 -15.68 2.01 -3.84
C LEU A 252 -16.63 1.61 -4.99
N LEU A 253 -17.81 1.07 -4.68
CA LEU A 253 -18.85 0.73 -5.65
C LEU A 253 -19.43 2.01 -6.29
N PHE A 254 -19.70 1.99 -7.59
CA PHE A 254 -20.16 3.20 -8.30
C PHE A 254 -21.20 2.97 -9.40
N GLU A 255 -21.66 1.74 -9.58
CA GLU A 255 -22.67 1.41 -10.59
C GLU A 255 -24.01 2.11 -10.34
N HIS A 256 -24.32 2.40 -9.08
CA HIS A 256 -25.54 3.10 -8.66
C HIS A 256 -25.45 4.63 -8.81
N ILE A 257 -24.29 5.17 -9.22
CA ILE A 257 -24.05 6.60 -9.36
C ILE A 257 -24.18 6.98 -10.83
N ASN A 258 -25.11 7.89 -11.13
CA ASN A 258 -25.16 8.50 -12.44
C ASN A 258 -24.06 9.57 -12.55
N PHE A 259 -23.13 9.41 -13.49
CA PHE A 259 -22.07 10.39 -13.79
C PHE A 259 -22.37 11.22 -15.05
N HIS A 260 -23.50 10.99 -15.72
CA HIS A 260 -23.85 11.60 -17.01
C HIS A 260 -25.26 12.22 -17.01
N GLY A 261 -25.46 13.17 -17.92
CA GLY A 261 -26.76 13.79 -18.14
C GLY A 261 -27.11 14.93 -17.19
N SER A 262 -28.40 15.23 -17.08
CA SER A 262 -28.93 16.32 -16.28
C SER A 262 -29.17 15.87 -14.84
N TYR A 263 -28.70 16.66 -13.89
CA TYR A 263 -28.92 16.42 -12.46
C TYR A 263 -30.03 17.35 -11.97
N PRO A 264 -31.26 16.85 -11.77
CA PRO A 264 -32.27 17.63 -11.10
C PRO A 264 -31.88 17.76 -9.62
N PHE A 265 -31.52 18.97 -9.19
CA PHE A 265 -31.19 19.25 -7.79
C PHE A 265 -32.46 19.34 -6.94
N HIS A 266 -33.08 18.19 -6.70
CA HIS A 266 -34.10 18.07 -5.67
C HIS A 266 -33.39 17.80 -4.35
N ARG A 267 -33.34 18.81 -3.48
CA ARG A 267 -32.88 18.64 -2.10
C ARG A 267 -34.08 18.15 -1.27
N PRO A 268 -34.18 16.85 -0.94
CA PRO A 268 -35.23 16.38 -0.05
C PRO A 268 -35.06 17.08 1.30
N GLN A 269 -36.18 17.47 1.90
CA GLN A 269 -36.21 17.91 3.29
C GLN A 269 -35.98 16.67 4.17
N LEU A 270 -34.72 16.41 4.46
CA LEU A 270 -34.31 15.37 5.41
C LEU A 270 -34.05 16.05 6.76
N GLU A 271 -34.52 15.43 7.83
CA GLU A 271 -34.10 15.79 9.18
C GLU A 271 -32.58 15.62 9.31
N GLU A 272 -31.97 16.42 10.18
CA GLU A 272 -30.52 16.40 10.35
C GLU A 272 -30.04 14.99 10.75
N GLY A 273 -29.10 14.44 9.98
CA GLY A 273 -28.58 13.09 10.17
C GLY A 273 -29.41 11.96 9.53
N ARG A 274 -30.55 12.25 8.88
CA ARG A 274 -31.36 11.21 8.21
C ARG A 274 -30.88 10.97 6.78
N LEU A 275 -30.70 9.69 6.41
CA LEU A 275 -30.40 9.26 5.05
C LEU A 275 -31.67 9.21 4.18
N ARG A 276 -31.52 9.24 2.86
CA ARG A 276 -32.62 8.92 1.94
C ARG A 276 -32.96 7.44 2.08
N ASP A 277 -34.20 7.09 1.76
CA ASP A 277 -34.61 5.69 1.77
C ASP A 277 -33.81 4.87 0.75
N LEU A 278 -33.52 3.62 1.12
CA LEU A 278 -32.87 2.66 0.24
C LEU A 278 -33.80 2.31 -0.92
N ARG A 279 -33.23 2.17 -2.12
CA ARG A 279 -33.98 1.66 -3.27
C ARG A 279 -34.43 0.22 -3.00
N ASP A 280 -35.66 -0.10 -3.38
CA ASP A 280 -36.11 -1.50 -3.41
C ASP A 280 -35.57 -2.16 -4.68
N PRO A 281 -34.70 -3.17 -4.58
CA PRO A 281 -34.16 -3.87 -5.75
C PRO A 281 -35.24 -4.63 -6.54
N ASN A 282 -36.44 -4.82 -5.98
CA ASN A 282 -37.57 -5.45 -6.66
C ASN A 282 -38.57 -4.45 -7.24
N ALA A 283 -38.36 -3.15 -7.04
CA ALA A 283 -39.17 -2.14 -7.71
C ALA A 283 -38.81 -2.14 -9.21
N VAL A 284 -39.83 -2.19 -10.07
CA VAL A 284 -39.66 -2.00 -11.51
C VAL A 284 -39.21 -0.56 -11.70
N GLU A 285 -38.02 -0.34 -12.24
CA GLU A 285 -37.59 1.01 -12.65
C GLU A 285 -38.47 1.42 -13.84
N ASP A 286 -39.37 2.39 -13.63
CA ASP A 286 -40.09 3.02 -14.74
C ASP A 286 -39.04 3.66 -15.66
N GLU A 287 -38.89 3.13 -16.87
CA GLU A 287 -38.06 3.75 -17.90
C GLU A 287 -38.59 5.18 -18.16
N PRO A 288 -37.73 6.21 -18.13
CA PRO A 288 -38.17 7.54 -18.50
C PRO A 288 -38.53 7.54 -19.99
N GLU A 289 -39.78 7.89 -20.32
CA GLU A 289 -40.24 8.14 -21.69
C GLU A 289 -39.33 9.17 -22.37
N GLU A 290 -38.87 8.84 -23.59
CA GLU A 290 -37.91 9.60 -24.42
C GLU A 290 -38.30 11.06 -24.70
#